data_AF-A0A285CUK8-F1
#
_entry.id   AF-A0A285CUK8-F1
#
_cell.length_a   1.000
_cell.length_b   1.000
_cell.length_c   1.000
_cell.angle_alpha   90.00
_cell.angle_beta   90.00
_cell.angle_gamma   90.00
#
_symmetry.space_group_name_H-M   'P 1'
#
loop_
_entity.id
_entity.type
_entity.pdbx_description
1 polymer ?
#
loop_
_entity_poly.entity_id
_entity_poly.type
_entity_poly.pdbx_seq_one_letter_code
_entity_poly.pdbx_strand_id
1 'polypeptide(L)'
;MEFIRTFTIPFISCVGSVVSVMFGGWNHIFLLLIIVVILDYVLGVLIAYMNGSLSSKVGWKGIAKKVIIFSLIAVAHIVDVVLDTQHLVRNATILFYLCNECISIIEHAAKAGVPIPKALLNALESISQNDHKNLDQGKDTDTQDKDPNKTPE
;
A
#
# COMPACT_ATOMS: atom_id res chain seq x y z
N MET A 1 -18.83 30.41 -12.09
CA MET A 1 -17.85 30.10 -11.03
C MET A 1 -18.53 29.78 -9.70
N GLU A 2 -19.47 30.60 -9.22
CA GLU A 2 -20.20 30.39 -7.94
C GLU A 2 -20.96 29.05 -7.87
N PHE A 3 -21.68 28.66 -8.93
CA PHE A 3 -22.44 27.40 -8.98
C PHE A 3 -21.55 26.17 -8.71
N ILE A 4 -20.35 26.11 -9.28
CA ILE A 4 -19.43 24.97 -9.10
C ILE A 4 -18.95 24.89 -7.64
N ARG A 5 -18.70 26.02 -6.98
CA ARG A 5 -18.26 26.06 -5.57
C ARG A 5 -19.35 25.58 -4.61
N THR A 6 -20.61 25.93 -4.89
CA THR A 6 -21.76 25.54 -4.08
C THR A 6 -21.98 24.02 -4.05
N PHE A 7 -21.62 23.29 -5.11
CA PHE A 7 -21.75 21.82 -5.12
C PHE A 7 -20.47 21.10 -4.72
N THR A 8 -19.29 21.63 -5.07
CA THR A 8 -18.01 20.94 -4.80
C THR A 8 -17.62 20.96 -3.33
N ILE A 9 -17.75 22.10 -2.63
CA ILE A 9 -17.37 22.23 -1.21
C ILE A 9 -18.19 21.27 -0.30
N PRO A 10 -19.53 21.22 -0.37
CA PRO A 10 -20.29 20.31 0.47
C PRO A 10 -20.06 18.85 0.11
N PHE A 11 -19.81 18.54 -1.17
CA PHE A 11 -19.45 17.18 -1.57
C PHE A 11 -18.12 16.74 -0.94
N ILE A 12 -17.07 17.56 -1.05
CA ILE A 12 -15.77 17.30 -0.43
C ILE A 12 -15.90 17.21 1.10
N SER A 13 -16.72 18.08 1.71
CA SER A 13 -16.96 18.06 3.15
C SER A 13 -17.70 16.78 3.60
N CYS A 14 -18.70 16.34 2.85
CA CYS A 14 -19.43 15.10 3.13
C CYS A 14 -18.50 13.89 3.05
N VAL A 15 -17.74 13.76 1.96
CA VAL A 15 -16.74 12.69 1.78
C VAL A 15 -15.70 12.76 2.89
N GLY A 16 -15.16 13.95 3.18
CA GLY A 16 -14.17 14.15 4.23
C GLY A 16 -14.67 13.79 5.62
N SER A 17 -15.94 14.07 5.91
CA SER A 17 -16.60 13.71 7.16
C SER A 17 -16.71 12.19 7.33
N VAL A 18 -17.21 11.49 6.30
CA VAL A 18 -17.31 10.02 6.30
C VAL A 18 -15.93 9.39 6.48
N VAL A 19 -14.93 9.86 5.72
CA VAL A 19 -13.54 9.43 5.82
C VAL A 19 -13.01 9.65 7.23
N SER A 20 -13.22 10.83 7.83
CA SER A 20 -12.74 11.14 9.18
C SER A 20 -13.30 10.19 10.24
N VAL A 21 -14.55 9.75 10.09
CA VAL A 21 -15.17 8.76 10.99
C VAL A 21 -14.55 7.37 10.78
N MET A 22 -14.33 6.95 9.53
CA MET A 22 -13.74 5.63 9.22
C MET A 22 -12.32 5.43 9.77
N PHE A 23 -11.56 6.50 9.96
CA PHE A 23 -10.21 6.45 10.49
C PHE A 23 -10.12 6.75 11.99
N GLY A 24 -11.22 7.15 12.64
CA GLY A 24 -11.25 7.42 14.08
C GLY A 24 -10.44 8.65 14.49
N GLY A 25 -10.41 9.66 13.62
CA GLY A 25 -9.73 10.94 13.87
C GLY A 25 -8.29 11.06 13.37
N TRP A 26 -7.76 12.29 13.45
CA TRP A 26 -6.45 12.68 12.93
C TRP A 26 -5.39 12.64 14.04
N ASN A 27 -4.79 11.48 14.27
CA ASN A 27 -3.64 11.37 15.19
C ASN A 27 -2.30 11.50 14.43
N HIS A 28 -1.24 11.81 15.17
CA HIS A 28 0.11 12.00 14.63
C HIS A 28 0.63 10.77 13.86
N ILE A 29 0.31 9.55 14.31
CA ILE A 29 0.72 8.31 13.64
C ILE A 29 0.04 8.16 12.27
N PHE A 30 -1.25 8.48 12.16
CA PHE A 30 -1.96 8.45 10.88
C PHE A 30 -1.47 9.55 9.94
N LEU A 31 -1.24 10.76 10.46
CA LEU A 31 -0.66 11.86 9.67
C LEU A 31 0.72 11.51 9.13
N LEU A 32 1.56 10.87 9.96
CA LEU A 32 2.87 10.37 9.56
C LEU A 32 2.76 9.39 8.39
N LEU A 33 1.85 8.41 8.46
CA LEU A 33 1.62 7.48 7.37
C LEU A 33 1.23 8.18 6.07
N ILE A 34 0.31 9.16 6.12
CA ILE A 34 -0.10 9.90 4.93
C ILE A 34 1.11 10.59 4.28
N ILE A 35 1.94 11.27 5.08
CA ILE A 35 3.14 11.95 4.58
C ILE A 35 4.08 10.95 3.92
N VAL A 36 4.34 9.81 4.58
CA VAL A 36 5.27 8.79 4.05
C VAL A 36 4.71 8.15 2.78
N VAL A 37 3.42 7.85 2.70
CA VAL A 37 2.77 7.32 1.48
C VAL A 37 2.86 8.31 0.31
N ILE A 38 2.65 9.61 0.57
CA ILE A 38 2.78 10.65 -0.46
C ILE A 38 4.22 10.73 -0.94
N LEU A 39 5.19 10.75 -0.02
CA LEU A 39 6.61 10.77 -0.36
C LEU A 39 7.01 9.55 -1.18
N ASP A 40 6.58 8.35 -0.78
CA ASP A 40 6.85 7.11 -1.52
C ASP A 40 6.30 7.17 -2.95
N TYR A 41 5.06 7.63 -3.12
CA TYR A 41 4.47 7.76 -4.46
C TYR A 41 5.23 8.78 -5.33
N VAL A 42 5.58 9.94 -4.77
CA VAL A 42 6.34 10.97 -5.49
C VAL A 42 7.72 10.44 -5.89
N LEU A 43 8.43 9.77 -4.98
CA LEU A 43 9.73 9.16 -5.26
C LEU A 43 9.62 8.08 -6.33
N GLY A 44 8.65 7.18 -6.23
CA GLY A 44 8.42 6.13 -7.22
C GLY A 44 8.15 6.69 -8.61
N VAL A 45 7.33 7.75 -8.71
CA VAL A 45 7.06 8.45 -9.98
C VAL A 45 8.32 9.12 -10.51
N LEU A 46 9.09 9.80 -9.66
CA LEU A 46 10.33 10.48 -10.06
C LEU A 46 11.36 9.49 -10.61
N ILE A 47 11.57 8.37 -9.93
CA ILE A 47 12.51 7.32 -10.35
C ILE A 47 12.03 6.65 -11.64
N ALA A 48 10.73 6.36 -11.77
CA ALA A 48 10.17 5.80 -13.00
C ALA A 48 10.36 6.75 -14.20
N TYR A 49 10.18 8.06 -13.97
CA TYR A 49 10.43 9.10 -14.97
C TYR A 49 11.91 9.15 -15.38
N MET A 50 12.83 9.20 -14.41
CA MET A 50 14.28 9.23 -14.66
C MET A 50 14.76 8.01 -15.45
N ASN A 51 14.18 6.83 -15.18
CA ASN A 51 14.53 5.59 -15.86
C ASN A 51 13.79 5.36 -17.19
N GLY A 52 12.98 6.33 -17.65
CA GLY A 52 12.20 6.19 -18.89
C GLY A 52 11.13 5.08 -18.85
N SER A 53 10.80 4.60 -17.65
CA SER A 53 9.89 3.47 -17.39
C SER A 53 8.50 3.92 -16.95
N LEU A 54 8.15 5.18 -17.24
CA LEU A 54 6.89 5.79 -16.82
C LEU A 54 5.72 5.12 -17.56
N SER A 55 5.09 4.16 -16.90
CA SER A 55 3.89 3.49 -17.40
C SER A 55 2.73 3.76 -16.47
N SER A 56 1.60 4.20 -17.02
CA SER A 56 0.35 4.36 -16.27
C SER A 56 -0.03 3.07 -15.55
N LYS A 57 0.24 1.89 -16.13
CA LYS A 57 -0.02 0.60 -15.47
C LYS A 57 0.77 0.45 -14.16
N VAL A 58 2.03 0.88 -14.15
CA VAL A 58 2.90 0.82 -12.96
C VAL A 58 2.41 1.81 -11.90
N GLY A 59 2.08 3.05 -12.31
CA GLY A 59 1.52 4.06 -11.41
C GLY A 59 0.20 3.63 -10.77
N TRP A 60 -0.74 3.11 -11.57
CA TRP A 60 -2.03 2.60 -11.08
C TRP A 60 -1.86 1.44 -10.11
N LYS A 61 -0.92 0.53 -10.35
CA LYS A 61 -0.63 -0.57 -9.43
C LYS A 61 -0.13 -0.05 -8.07
N GLY A 62 0.73 0.98 -8.09
CA GLY A 62 1.19 1.65 -6.87
C GLY A 62 0.03 2.26 -6.08
N ILE A 63 -0.83 3.03 -6.75
CA ILE A 63 -1.99 3.68 -6.14
C ILE A 63 -2.97 2.65 -5.57
N ALA A 64 -3.27 1.58 -6.32
CA ALA A 64 -4.17 0.51 -5.88
C ALA A 64 -3.67 -0.13 -4.57
N LYS A 65 -2.36 -0.36 -4.44
CA LYS A 65 -1.75 -0.86 -3.19
C LYS A 65 -2.00 0.09 -2.03
N LYS A 66 -1.83 1.41 -2.21
CA LYS A 66 -2.07 2.40 -1.13
C LYS A 66 -3.54 2.46 -0.73
N VAL A 67 -4.46 2.37 -1.70
CA VAL A 67 -5.91 2.31 -1.40
C VAL A 67 -6.23 1.11 -0.52
N ILE A 68 -5.69 -0.07 -0.84
CA ILE A 68 -5.87 -1.29 -0.03
C ILE A 68 -5.32 -1.09 1.39
N ILE A 69 -4.14 -0.48 1.54
CA ILE A 69 -3.56 -0.16 2.86
C ILE A 69 -4.53 0.70 3.68
N PHE A 70 -5.07 1.77 3.10
CA PHE A 70 -6.03 2.64 3.80
C PHE A 70 -7.34 1.91 4.14
N SER A 71 -7.83 1.03 3.25
CA SER A 71 -9.00 0.19 3.56
C SER A 71 -8.73 -0.73 4.76
N LEU A 72 -7.56 -1.34 4.86
CA LEU A 72 -7.19 -2.21 5.98
C LEU A 72 -7.08 -1.44 7.30
N ILE A 73 -6.58 -0.20 7.27
CA ILE A 73 -6.55 0.66 8.45
C ILE A 73 -7.96 1.04 8.90
N ALA A 74 -8.89 1.30 7.96
CA ALA A 74 -10.28 1.56 8.31
C ALA A 74 -10.93 0.33 8.97
N VAL A 75 -10.66 -0.88 8.45
CA VAL A 75 -11.10 -2.13 9.09
C VAL A 75 -10.50 -2.28 10.49
N ALA A 76 -9.20 -2.01 10.66
CA ALA A 76 -8.53 -2.05 11.96
C ALA A 76 -9.15 -1.05 12.96
N HIS A 77 -9.58 0.13 12.49
CA HIS A 77 -10.31 1.05 13.35
C HIS A 77 -11.67 0.50 13.78
N ILE A 78 -12.44 -0.12 12.87
CA ILE A 78 -13.72 -0.76 13.21
C ILE A 78 -13.50 -1.85 14.25
N VAL A 79 -12.42 -2.63 14.14
CA VAL A 79 -12.03 -3.62 15.15
C VAL A 79 -11.77 -2.95 16.51
N ASP A 80 -11.04 -1.83 16.55
CA ASP A 80 -10.82 -1.11 17.81
C ASP A 80 -12.12 -0.62 18.44
N VAL A 81 -13.09 -0.18 17.63
CA VAL A 81 -14.42 0.26 18.11
C VAL A 81 -15.19 -0.92 18.70
N VAL A 82 -15.14 -2.09 18.06
CA VAL A 82 -15.86 -3.30 18.52
C VAL A 82 -15.25 -3.87 19.79
N LEU A 83 -13.92 -3.83 19.91
CA LEU A 83 -13.18 -4.39 21.05
C LEU A 83 -12.94 -3.41 22.18
N ASP A 84 -13.34 -2.14 22.02
CA ASP A 84 -13.04 -1.02 22.92
C ASP A 84 -11.54 -0.89 23.25
N THR A 85 -10.68 -1.23 22.28
CA THR A 85 -9.21 -1.12 22.40
C THR A 85 -8.70 0.27 22.04
N GLN A 86 -9.60 1.25 21.96
CA GLN A 86 -9.37 2.64 21.59
C GLN A 86 -8.78 2.78 20.17
N HIS A 87 -7.45 2.68 20.04
CA HIS A 87 -6.72 2.82 18.78
C HIS A 87 -5.55 1.83 18.66
N LEU A 88 -5.50 0.78 19.49
CA LEU A 88 -4.36 -0.13 19.55
C LEU A 88 -4.18 -0.88 18.23
N VAL A 89 -5.23 -1.50 17.71
CA VAL A 89 -5.19 -2.31 16.48
C VAL A 89 -4.94 -1.41 15.27
N ARG A 90 -5.60 -0.26 15.21
CA ARG A 90 -5.41 0.77 14.18
C ARG A 90 -3.96 1.26 14.16
N ASN A 91 -3.41 1.66 15.31
CA ASN A 91 -2.04 2.18 15.38
C ASN A 91 -1.02 1.10 15.04
N ALA A 92 -1.21 -0.15 15.49
CA ALA A 92 -0.36 -1.26 15.10
C ALA A 92 -0.39 -1.50 13.59
N THR A 93 -1.57 -1.45 12.98
CA THR A 93 -1.76 -1.59 11.53
C THR A 93 -1.09 -0.44 10.77
N ILE A 94 -1.25 0.80 11.26
CA ILE A 94 -0.58 1.96 10.66
C ILE A 94 0.94 1.81 10.74
N LEU A 95 1.51 1.43 11.90
CA LEU A 95 2.95 1.26 12.05
C LEU A 95 3.48 0.13 11.16
N PHE A 96 2.75 -0.97 11.04
CA PHE A 96 3.09 -2.05 10.11
C PHE A 96 3.22 -1.55 8.67
N TYR A 97 2.21 -0.82 8.17
CA TYR A 97 2.27 -0.27 6.82
C TYR A 97 3.27 0.87 6.68
N LEU A 98 3.48 1.67 7.72
CA LEU A 98 4.52 2.70 7.74
C LEU A 98 5.90 2.09 7.49
N CYS A 99 6.22 0.95 8.12
CA CYS A 99 7.46 0.22 7.85
C CYS A 99 7.58 -0.22 6.39
N ASN A 100 6.48 -0.72 5.78
CA ASN A 100 6.47 -1.08 4.36
C ASN A 100 6.74 0.11 3.44
N GLU A 101 6.19 1.28 3.78
CA GLU A 101 6.43 2.52 3.03
C GLU A 101 7.87 3.01 3.20
N CYS A 102 8.43 2.93 4.41
CA CYS A 102 9.84 3.23 4.66
C CYS A 102 10.78 2.32 3.86
N ILE A 103 10.50 1.02 3.78
CA ILE A 103 11.23 0.05 2.94
C ILE A 103 11.23 0.51 1.47
N SER A 104 10.05 0.85 0.95
CA SER A 104 9.87 1.33 -0.43
C SER A 104 10.63 2.63 -0.71
N ILE A 105 10.63 3.58 0.23
CA ILE A 105 11.42 4.83 0.13
C ILE A 105 12.92 4.55 0.07
N ILE A 106 13.42 3.64 0.91
CA ILE A 106 14.85 3.29 0.90
C ILE A 106 15.23 2.63 -0.43
N GLU A 107 14.36 1.78 -0.99
CA GLU A 107 14.56 1.20 -2.31
C GLU A 107 14.62 2.27 -3.41
N HIS A 108 13.69 3.23 -3.39
CA HIS A 108 13.71 4.37 -4.32
C HIS A 108 14.97 5.23 -4.16
N ALA A 109 15.41 5.49 -2.93
CA ALA A 109 16.63 6.24 -2.64
C ALA A 109 17.88 5.50 -3.14
N ALA A 110 17.96 4.18 -2.93
CA ALA A 110 19.05 3.34 -3.45
C ALA A 110 19.10 3.39 -4.99
N LYS A 111 17.94 3.29 -5.66
CA LYS A 111 17.81 3.44 -7.12
C LYS A 111 18.21 4.84 -7.62
N ALA A 112 18.04 5.87 -6.79
CA ALA A 112 18.46 7.23 -7.08
C ALA A 112 19.98 7.45 -6.95
N GLY A 113 20.73 6.46 -6.47
CA GLY A 113 22.17 6.55 -6.22
C GLY A 113 22.54 7.09 -4.84
N VAL A 114 21.60 7.17 -3.90
CA VAL A 114 21.91 7.51 -2.50
C VAL A 114 22.71 6.35 -1.89
N PRO A 115 23.87 6.61 -1.24
CA PRO A 115 24.68 5.55 -0.65
C PRO A 115 23.96 4.94 0.56
N ILE A 116 23.46 3.70 0.39
CA ILE A 116 22.81 2.92 1.43
C ILE A 116 23.77 1.80 1.91
N PRO A 117 23.89 1.54 3.23
CA PRO A 117 24.73 0.45 3.74
C PRO A 117 24.38 -0.90 3.14
N LYS A 118 25.40 -1.70 2.78
CA LYS A 118 25.21 -3.01 2.13
C LYS A 118 24.33 -3.97 2.91
N ALA A 119 24.42 -3.96 4.25
CA ALA A 119 23.57 -4.79 5.09
C ALA A 119 22.07 -4.49 4.89
N LEU A 120 21.71 -3.22 4.68
CA LEU A 120 20.33 -2.82 4.45
C LEU A 120 19.88 -3.18 3.04
N LEU A 121 20.72 -2.98 2.03
CA LEU A 121 20.43 -3.39 0.65
C LEU A 121 20.15 -4.89 0.54
N ASN A 122 20.98 -5.72 1.18
CA ASN A 122 20.80 -7.17 1.19
C ASN A 122 19.48 -7.58 1.87
N ALA A 123 19.10 -6.90 2.96
CA ALA A 123 17.83 -7.14 3.63
C ALA A 123 16.65 -6.78 2.71
N LEU A 124 16.70 -5.63 2.03
CA LEU A 124 15.66 -5.20 1.09
C LEU A 124 15.50 -6.18 -0.09
N GLU A 125 16.61 -6.66 -0.65
CA GLU A 125 16.59 -7.63 -1.75
C GLU A 125 15.92 -8.94 -1.33
N SER A 126 16.20 -9.42 -0.11
CA SER A 126 15.55 -10.63 0.41
C SER A 126 14.03 -10.46 0.57
N ILE A 127 13.57 -9.29 0.98
CA ILE A 127 12.14 -8.98 1.11
C ILE A 127 11.48 -8.93 -0.28
N SER A 128 12.13 -8.27 -1.24
CA SER A 128 11.64 -8.18 -2.62
C SER A 128 11.54 -9.55 -3.30
N GLN A 129 12.54 -10.42 -3.14
CA GLN A 129 12.50 -11.79 -3.70
C GLN A 129 11.35 -12.62 -3.11
N ASN A 130 11.09 -12.46 -1.81
CA ASN A 130 9.97 -13.16 -1.15
C ASN A 130 8.60 -12.66 -1.64
N ASP A 131 8.45 -11.36 -1.91
CA ASP A 131 7.22 -10.79 -2.47
C ASP A 131 6.89 -11.39 -3.85
N HIS A 132 7.90 -11.63 -4.69
CA HIS A 132 7.70 -12.24 -6.01
C HIS A 132 7.35 -13.73 -5.93
N LYS A 133 8.02 -14.50 -5.07
CA LYS A 133 7.83 -15.96 -4.95
C LYS A 133 6.44 -16.35 -4.43
N ASN A 134 5.82 -15.51 -3.60
CA ASN A 134 4.47 -15.75 -3.08
C ASN A 134 3.36 -15.54 -4.14
N LEU A 135 3.64 -14.84 -5.24
CA LEU A 135 2.67 -14.62 -6.33
C LEU A 135 2.69 -15.74 -7.38
N ASP A 136 3.81 -16.44 -7.52
CA ASP A 136 3.98 -17.52 -8.51
C ASP A 136 3.49 -18.89 -8.00
N GLN A 137 3.54 -19.14 -6.68
CA GLN A 137 3.04 -20.40 -6.09
C GLN A 137 1.50 -20.58 -6.14
N GLY A 138 0.74 -19.54 -6.51
CA GLY A 138 -0.71 -19.64 -6.70
C GLY A 138 -1.13 -20.17 -8.07
N LYS A 139 -0.20 -20.41 -9.00
CA LYS A 139 -0.51 -20.77 -10.40
C LYS A 139 -0.36 -22.25 -10.73
N ASP A 140 0.29 -23.04 -9.87
CA ASP A 140 0.62 -24.44 -10.16
C ASP A 140 -0.39 -25.45 -9.60
N THR A 141 -1.39 -25.02 -8.82
CA THR A 141 -2.33 -25.93 -8.15
C THR A 141 -3.62 -26.22 -8.95
N ASP A 142 -3.80 -25.68 -10.16
CA ASP A 142 -5.05 -25.84 -10.94
C ASP A 142 -4.87 -26.46 -12.34
N THR A 143 -3.83 -27.26 -12.58
CA THR A 143 -3.68 -28.00 -13.86
C THR A 143 -3.07 -29.39 -13.74
N GLN A 144 -3.22 -30.07 -12.59
CA GLN A 144 -2.91 -31.50 -12.50
C GLN A 144 -4.08 -32.30 -11.93
N ASP A 145 -5.20 -32.32 -12.66
CA ASP A 145 -6.04 -33.52 -12.70
C ASP A 145 -6.88 -33.53 -13.99
N LYS A 146 -6.38 -34.24 -15.00
CA LYS A 146 -7.13 -34.89 -16.08
C LYS A 146 -6.11 -35.60 -16.96
N ASP A 147 -5.62 -36.73 -16.48
CA ASP A 147 -5.07 -37.76 -17.37
C ASP A 147 -6.27 -38.49 -18.02
N PRO A 148 -6.49 -38.36 -19.35
CA PRO A 148 -7.60 -39.01 -20.02
C PRO A 148 -7.33 -40.49 -20.35
N ASN A 149 -6.22 -41.09 -19.90
CA ASN A 149 -5.84 -42.45 -20.29
C ASN A 149 -5.53 -43.38 -19.11
N LYS A 150 -6.47 -43.49 -18.16
CA LYS A 150 -6.47 -44.59 -17.19
C LYS A 150 -7.50 -45.65 -17.61
N THR A 151 -7.05 -46.65 -18.35
CA THR A 151 -7.82 -47.87 -18.62
C THR A 151 -8.02 -48.62 -17.29
N PRO A 152 -9.24 -49.08 -16.97
CA PRO A 152 -9.48 -49.88 -15.78
C PRO A 152 -8.92 -51.31 -15.96
N GLU A 153 -8.08 -51.75 -15.02
CA GLU A 153 -7.87 -53.17 -14.71
C GLU A 153 -8.87 -53.62 -13.64
#